data_AF-A0AAD8BV57-F1
#
_entry.id   AF-A0AAD8BV57-F1
#
_cell.length_a   1.000
_cell.length_b   1.000
_cell.length_c   1.000
_cell.angle_alpha   90.00
_cell.angle_beta   90.00
_cell.angle_gamma   90.00
#
_symmetry.space_group_name_H-M   'P 1'
#
loop_
_entity.id
_entity.type
_entity.pdbx_description
1 polymer ?
#
loop_
_entity_poly.entity_id
_entity_poly.type
_entity_poly.pdbx_seq_one_letter_code
_entity_poly.pdbx_strand_id
1 'polypeptide(L)'
;MATSTRQMMSESKKGSRQSSYFALVNRSLFDPSFPMPMLIILFIAEIVVNLVVIVKIKYTEIDWIAYMQEVEGVVNGTYDYLQLKGDTGPLVYPAGFVYIFMGFYYLTEYGANIHLAQYMFAAIYMLNLLIVFDIYRQAKKIPPFAFFFMCALSYRIHSIYVLRLFNDPVAMLFLYISVNMFMRSHWSWGCLLYSLGVSIKMNLLLYSPALLVLLIASQGIKGTIKHLTICALPQVILALPFLATNPWGYIVRSFDLGRQFFYVWTVNWRLLPEEVFLNKYFQAGLLLMHVLVLILFFWFKWRPCIPSLKFQWSSKGCKPNLSADHILLTKDFASNFIGMCFSRSLHYQFYVWYFHSLHYLVWCTPYPNVLRILLLGVIEFCWNTYPSTVLSSSLLHASHLFILLGLWLVLVKTGSPSAKSQKDSSIGKVKMG
;
A
#
# COMPACT_ATOMS: atom_id res chain seq x y z
N MET A 1 -48.51 42.58 -15.27
CA MET A 1 -48.08 41.26 -15.81
C MET A 1 -46.56 41.07 -15.84
N ALA A 2 -45.73 42.06 -16.20
CA ALA A 2 -44.27 41.89 -16.30
C ALA A 2 -43.52 41.55 -14.98
N THR A 3 -44.07 41.93 -13.82
CA THR A 3 -43.46 41.69 -12.50
C THR A 3 -43.60 40.23 -12.03
N SER A 4 -44.74 39.60 -12.34
CA SER A 4 -45.01 38.20 -11.98
C SER A 4 -44.13 37.22 -12.78
N THR A 5 -43.86 37.53 -14.06
CA THR A 5 -43.01 36.69 -14.92
C THR A 5 -41.53 36.73 -14.50
N ARG A 6 -41.03 37.87 -14.02
CA ARG A 6 -39.66 37.98 -13.47
C ARG A 6 -39.50 37.19 -12.16
N GLN A 7 -40.53 37.18 -11.32
CA GLN A 7 -40.51 36.46 -10.05
C GLN A 7 -40.55 34.94 -10.27
N MET A 8 -41.39 34.45 -11.18
CA MET A 8 -41.40 33.05 -11.60
C MET A 8 -40.11 32.61 -12.30
N MET A 9 -39.50 33.45 -13.15
CA MET A 9 -38.19 33.15 -13.77
C MET A 9 -37.05 33.14 -12.74
N SER A 10 -37.13 33.96 -11.69
CA SER A 10 -36.17 33.97 -10.57
C SER A 10 -36.28 32.71 -9.72
N GLU A 11 -37.50 32.28 -9.39
CA GLU A 11 -37.75 31.05 -8.62
C GLU A 11 -37.43 29.78 -9.43
N SER A 12 -37.75 29.74 -10.72
CA SER A 12 -37.33 28.68 -11.64
C SER A 12 -35.81 28.59 -11.76
N LYS A 13 -35.11 29.74 -11.88
CA LYS A 13 -33.64 29.77 -11.87
C LYS A 13 -33.06 29.31 -10.53
N LYS A 14 -33.63 29.72 -9.39
CA LYS A 14 -33.21 29.25 -8.06
C LYS A 14 -33.39 27.73 -7.91
N GLY A 15 -34.54 27.18 -8.31
CA GLY A 15 -34.80 25.74 -8.28
C GLY A 15 -33.86 24.93 -9.18
N SER A 16 -33.57 25.41 -10.39
CA SER A 16 -32.60 24.77 -11.30
C SER A 16 -31.16 24.80 -10.76
N ARG A 17 -30.77 25.90 -10.09
CA ARG A 17 -29.44 26.08 -9.51
C ARG A 17 -29.27 25.21 -8.26
N GLN A 18 -30.30 25.13 -7.43
CA GLN A 18 -30.31 24.28 -6.23
C GLN A 18 -30.24 22.79 -6.62
N SER A 19 -31.00 22.37 -7.63
CA SER A 19 -30.90 21.03 -8.23
C SER A 19 -29.50 20.74 -8.79
N SER A 20 -28.86 21.73 -9.42
CA SER A 20 -27.49 21.62 -9.94
C SER A 20 -26.42 21.48 -8.83
N TYR A 21 -26.55 22.23 -7.72
CA TYR A 21 -25.64 22.08 -6.57
C TYR A 21 -25.79 20.73 -5.89
N PHE A 22 -27.03 20.25 -5.68
CA PHE A 22 -27.26 18.91 -5.13
C PHE A 22 -26.67 17.82 -6.03
N ALA A 23 -26.81 17.94 -7.35
CA ALA A 23 -26.21 17.02 -8.30
C ALA A 23 -24.66 17.04 -8.24
N LEU A 24 -24.05 18.22 -8.09
CA LEU A 24 -22.59 18.37 -7.98
C LEU A 24 -22.05 17.77 -6.67
N VAL A 25 -22.72 18.02 -5.54
CA VAL A 25 -22.35 17.45 -4.24
C VAL A 25 -22.49 15.93 -4.26
N ASN A 26 -23.61 15.42 -4.77
CA ASN A 26 -23.84 13.98 -4.88
C ASN A 26 -22.77 13.32 -5.76
N ARG A 27 -22.42 13.95 -6.89
CA ARG A 27 -21.34 13.47 -7.76
C ARG A 27 -19.99 13.48 -7.06
N SER A 28 -19.67 14.54 -6.34
CA SER A 28 -18.39 14.68 -5.61
C SER A 28 -18.24 13.68 -4.45
N LEU A 29 -19.34 13.14 -3.92
CA LEU A 29 -19.32 12.16 -2.84
C LEU A 29 -19.36 10.71 -3.34
N PHE A 30 -20.08 10.43 -4.41
CA PHE A 30 -20.39 9.05 -4.82
C PHE A 30 -19.84 8.64 -6.19
N ASP A 31 -19.52 9.57 -7.10
CA ASP A 31 -18.98 9.24 -8.44
C ASP A 31 -17.45 9.07 -8.37
N PRO A 32 -16.91 7.84 -8.58
CA PRO A 32 -15.46 7.61 -8.61
C PRO A 32 -14.74 8.36 -9.74
N SER A 33 -15.48 8.88 -10.73
CA SER A 33 -14.93 9.68 -11.82
C SER A 33 -14.66 11.13 -11.43
N PHE A 34 -15.22 11.59 -10.31
CA PHE A 34 -15.07 12.97 -9.82
C PHE A 34 -14.52 13.05 -8.38
N PRO A 35 -13.35 12.46 -8.09
CA PRO A 35 -12.81 12.41 -6.73
C PRO A 35 -12.12 13.70 -6.28
N MET A 36 -11.68 14.55 -7.23
CA MET A 36 -10.76 15.67 -6.96
C MET A 36 -11.20 16.63 -5.85
N PRO A 37 -12.47 17.08 -5.76
CA PRO A 37 -12.87 18.00 -4.70
C PRO A 37 -12.66 17.41 -3.30
N MET A 38 -13.05 16.15 -3.13
CA MET A 38 -12.88 15.44 -1.85
C MET A 38 -11.40 15.25 -1.50
N LEU A 39 -10.59 14.86 -2.49
CA LEU A 39 -9.15 14.67 -2.31
C LEU A 39 -8.46 15.97 -1.88
N ILE A 40 -8.81 17.11 -2.48
CA ILE A 40 -8.23 18.42 -2.12
C ILE A 40 -8.61 18.81 -0.69
N ILE A 41 -9.88 18.68 -0.32
CA ILE A 41 -10.36 19.01 1.03
C ILE A 41 -9.64 18.16 2.08
N LEU A 42 -9.56 16.83 1.84
CA LEU A 42 -8.90 15.91 2.75
C LEU A 42 -7.39 16.18 2.83
N PHE A 43 -6.73 16.50 1.71
CA PHE A 43 -5.32 16.84 1.71
C PHE A 43 -5.02 18.08 2.57
N ILE A 44 -5.83 19.13 2.45
CA ILE A 44 -5.69 20.34 3.27
C ILE A 44 -5.97 20.03 4.75
N ALA A 45 -7.00 19.24 5.05
CA ALA A 45 -7.31 18.82 6.41
C ALA A 45 -6.15 18.04 7.03
N GLU A 46 -5.51 17.14 6.28
CA GLU A 46 -4.38 16.34 6.73
C GLU A 46 -3.13 17.18 7.03
N ILE A 47 -2.88 18.27 6.29
CA ILE A 47 -1.82 19.23 6.64
C ILE A 47 -2.08 19.80 8.04
N VAL A 48 -3.32 20.23 8.30
CA VAL A 48 -3.69 20.81 9.61
C VAL A 48 -3.57 19.76 10.71
N VAL A 49 -4.04 18.53 10.49
CA VAL A 49 -3.94 17.43 11.47
C VAL A 49 -2.47 17.15 11.81
N ASN A 50 -1.59 17.01 10.82
CA ASN A 50 -0.17 16.76 11.07
C ASN A 50 0.48 17.89 11.90
N LEU A 51 0.20 19.15 11.57
CA LEU A 51 0.71 20.29 12.34
C LEU A 51 0.17 20.31 13.78
N VAL A 52 -1.12 20.03 13.97
CA VAL A 52 -1.73 19.94 15.31
C VAL A 52 -1.11 18.81 16.11
N VAL A 53 -0.87 17.65 15.50
CA VAL A 53 -0.23 16.50 16.17
C VAL A 53 1.19 16.85 16.63
N ILE A 54 2.00 17.47 15.78
CA ILE A 54 3.38 17.90 16.12
C ILE A 54 3.38 18.86 17.31
N VAL A 55 2.45 19.82 17.32
CA VAL A 55 2.42 20.87 18.35
C VAL A 55 1.78 20.39 19.66
N LYS A 56 0.76 19.53 19.60
CA LYS A 56 -0.06 19.18 20.76
C LYS A 56 0.32 17.85 21.40
N ILE A 57 0.88 16.91 20.66
CA ILE A 57 1.16 15.56 21.14
C ILE A 57 2.66 15.40 21.35
N LYS A 58 3.05 14.92 22.54
CA LYS A 58 4.46 14.69 22.87
C LYS A 58 5.03 13.60 21.96
N TYR A 59 6.23 13.87 21.42
CA TYR A 59 7.05 12.87 20.76
C TYR A 59 7.24 11.65 21.67
N THR A 60 7.31 10.45 21.09
CA THR A 60 7.52 9.22 21.87
C THR A 60 8.54 8.32 21.20
N GLU A 61 9.76 8.35 21.73
CA GLU A 61 10.89 7.56 21.24
C GLU A 61 10.60 6.06 21.22
N ILE A 62 11.04 5.37 20.15
CA ILE A 62 11.13 3.91 20.07
C ILE A 62 12.42 3.55 19.38
N ASP A 63 12.54 3.91 18.09
CA ASP A 63 13.61 3.44 17.23
C ASP A 63 14.44 4.59 16.61
N TRP A 64 14.04 5.85 16.74
CA TRP A 64 14.75 6.96 16.08
C TRP A 64 16.19 7.08 16.58
N ILE A 65 16.40 7.06 17.90
CA ILE A 65 17.75 7.09 18.49
C ILE A 65 18.57 5.89 18.01
N ALA A 66 17.97 4.70 18.03
CA ALA A 66 18.65 3.49 17.56
C ALA A 66 19.04 3.59 16.08
N TYR A 67 18.17 4.14 15.22
CA TYR A 67 18.50 4.40 13.82
C TYR A 67 19.68 5.37 13.66
N MET A 68 19.74 6.42 14.47
CA MET A 68 20.84 7.38 14.42
C MET A 68 22.16 6.74 14.87
N GLN A 69 22.14 5.90 15.92
CA GLN A 69 23.32 5.15 16.39
C GLN A 69 23.81 4.12 15.36
N GLU A 70 22.90 3.37 14.74
CA GLU A 70 23.24 2.41 13.69
C GLU A 70 23.93 3.09 12.50
N VAL A 71 23.43 4.26 12.10
CA VAL A 71 23.99 5.07 11.01
C VAL A 71 25.31 5.72 11.41
N GLU A 72 25.42 6.24 12.63
CA GLU A 72 26.65 6.81 13.17
C GLU A 72 27.80 5.81 13.17
N GLY A 73 27.53 4.52 13.44
CA GLY A 73 28.52 3.46 13.29
C GLY A 73 29.14 3.41 11.89
N VAL A 74 28.31 3.59 10.85
CA VAL A 74 28.76 3.63 9.44
C VAL A 74 29.50 4.93 9.12
N VAL A 75 29.02 6.07 9.63
CA VAL A 75 29.71 7.38 9.50
C VAL A 75 31.12 7.30 10.10
N ASN A 76 31.29 6.58 11.20
CA ASN A 76 32.58 6.36 11.87
C ASN A 76 33.46 5.29 11.18
N GLY A 77 33.06 4.78 10.01
CA GLY A 77 33.86 3.85 9.20
C GLY A 77 33.57 2.36 9.46
N THR A 78 32.53 2.01 10.22
CA THR A 78 32.16 0.61 10.45
C THR A 78 31.26 0.10 9.33
N TYR A 79 31.79 -0.75 8.46
CA TYR A 79 31.02 -1.38 7.36
C TYR A 79 30.69 -2.86 7.63
N ASP A 80 31.06 -3.41 8.78
CA ASP A 80 30.65 -4.76 9.19
C ASP A 80 29.28 -4.73 9.87
N TYR A 81 28.27 -5.23 9.17
CA TYR A 81 26.89 -5.31 9.65
C TYR A 81 26.71 -6.09 10.96
N LEU A 82 27.66 -6.97 11.32
CA LEU A 82 27.63 -7.68 12.60
C LEU A 82 27.95 -6.77 13.80
N GLN A 83 28.59 -5.63 13.55
CA GLN A 83 29.02 -4.67 14.57
C GLN A 83 28.06 -3.47 14.70
N LEU A 84 27.25 -3.22 13.67
CA LEU A 84 26.27 -2.12 13.65
C LEU A 84 25.06 -2.46 14.53
N LYS A 85 24.85 -1.65 15.57
CA LYS A 85 23.74 -1.78 16.52
C LYS A 85 23.40 -0.45 17.17
N GLY A 86 22.15 -0.28 17.55
CA GLY A 86 21.67 0.77 18.44
C GLY A 86 21.02 0.19 19.71
N ASP A 87 20.36 1.06 20.47
CA ASP A 87 19.74 0.72 21.75
C ASP A 87 18.62 -0.33 21.62
N THR A 88 17.96 -0.40 20.47
CA THR A 88 16.89 -1.39 20.20
C THR A 88 17.41 -2.68 19.54
N GLY A 89 18.72 -2.80 19.37
CA GLY A 89 19.40 -3.99 18.90
C GLY A 89 20.24 -3.79 17.65
N PRO A 90 20.60 -4.88 16.95
CA PRO A 90 21.45 -4.83 15.77
C PRO A 90 20.72 -4.25 14.55
N LEU A 91 21.50 -3.67 13.63
CA LEU A 91 21.00 -3.21 12.33
C LEU A 91 20.50 -4.41 11.53
N VAL A 92 19.19 -4.44 11.26
CA VAL A 92 18.52 -5.50 10.50
C VAL A 92 17.87 -5.00 9.21
N TYR A 93 18.30 -3.85 8.72
CA TYR A 93 17.75 -3.20 7.53
C TYR A 93 18.79 -3.20 6.40
N PRO A 94 18.40 -3.38 5.13
CA PRO A 94 19.36 -3.36 4.03
C PRO A 94 19.99 -1.97 3.82
N ALA A 95 21.03 -1.91 3.00
CA ALA A 95 21.90 -0.74 2.87
C ALA A 95 21.17 0.56 2.49
N GLY A 96 20.04 0.49 1.78
CA GLY A 96 19.26 1.68 1.43
C GLY A 96 18.71 2.44 2.64
N PHE A 97 18.38 1.73 3.72
CA PHE A 97 18.04 2.36 4.99
C PHE A 97 19.18 3.23 5.51
N VAL A 98 20.40 2.70 5.52
CA VAL A 98 21.59 3.39 6.05
C VAL A 98 21.79 4.72 5.33
N TYR A 99 21.78 4.74 4.00
CA TYR A 99 22.06 5.98 3.25
C TYR A 99 20.96 7.04 3.40
N ILE A 100 19.68 6.64 3.44
CA ILE A 100 18.59 7.60 3.63
C ILE A 100 18.64 8.17 5.05
N PHE A 101 18.81 7.32 6.05
CA PHE A 101 18.89 7.77 7.44
C PHE A 101 20.20 8.50 7.74
N MET A 102 21.28 8.28 6.98
CA MET A 102 22.47 9.13 7.01
C MET A 102 22.18 10.55 6.52
N GLY A 103 21.36 10.70 5.49
CA GLY A 103 20.84 12.02 5.09
C GLY A 103 20.05 12.69 6.22
N PHE A 104 19.17 11.93 6.89
CA PHE A 104 18.41 12.45 8.03
C PHE A 104 19.29 12.80 9.22
N TYR A 105 20.27 11.96 9.53
CA TYR A 105 21.25 12.16 10.60
C TYR A 105 21.96 13.51 10.44
N TYR A 106 22.52 13.81 9.28
CA TYR A 106 23.18 15.11 9.06
C TYR A 106 22.21 16.30 9.05
N LEU A 107 21.02 16.15 8.48
CA LEU A 107 20.04 17.23 8.41
C LEU A 107 19.47 17.61 9.79
N THR A 108 19.41 16.66 10.72
CA THR A 108 18.77 16.82 12.03
C THR A 108 19.77 17.04 13.16
N GLU A 109 20.93 17.61 12.85
CA GLU A 109 22.01 17.83 13.84
C GLU A 109 22.40 16.52 14.54
N TYR A 110 22.72 15.49 13.74
CA TYR A 110 23.09 14.16 14.20
C TYR A 110 21.95 13.42 14.93
N GLY A 111 20.70 13.74 14.59
CA GLY A 111 19.50 13.15 15.18
C GLY A 111 18.92 13.88 16.39
N ALA A 112 19.58 14.96 16.85
CA ALA A 112 19.15 15.71 18.04
C ALA A 112 17.93 16.61 17.78
N ASN A 113 17.78 17.13 16.57
CA ASN A 113 16.68 18.03 16.21
C ASN A 113 15.41 17.24 15.85
N ILE A 114 14.71 16.77 16.89
CA ILE A 114 13.49 15.95 16.74
C ILE A 114 12.38 16.72 16.02
N HIS A 115 12.20 18.02 16.28
CA HIS A 115 11.15 18.79 15.61
C HIS A 115 11.36 18.87 14.09
N LEU A 116 12.61 19.08 13.65
CA LEU A 116 12.93 19.01 12.23
C LEU A 116 12.63 17.62 11.64
N ALA A 117 13.01 16.56 12.36
CA ALA A 117 12.68 15.19 11.95
C ALA A 117 11.16 14.97 11.83
N GLN A 118 10.36 15.46 12.78
CA GLN A 118 8.90 15.38 12.72
C GLN A 118 8.33 16.10 11.49
N TYR A 119 8.84 17.29 11.13
CA TYR A 119 8.43 17.99 9.92
C TYR A 119 8.83 17.26 8.64
N MET A 120 10.03 16.65 8.61
CA MET A 120 10.45 15.81 7.49
C MET A 120 9.54 14.59 7.32
N PHE A 121 9.17 13.91 8.42
CA PHE A 121 8.25 12.78 8.38
C PHE A 121 6.81 13.18 8.05
N ALA A 122 6.37 14.37 8.47
CA ALA A 122 5.10 14.94 8.03
C ALA A 122 5.12 15.21 6.51
N ALA A 123 6.23 15.71 5.95
CA ALA A 123 6.36 15.87 4.50
C ALA A 123 6.32 14.52 3.76
N ILE A 124 6.98 13.49 4.30
CA ILE A 124 6.91 12.10 3.77
C ILE A 124 5.48 11.58 3.83
N TYR A 125 4.75 11.81 4.93
CA TYR A 125 3.33 11.46 5.05
C TYR A 125 2.49 12.14 3.97
N MET A 126 2.61 13.47 3.82
CA MET A 126 1.83 14.23 2.85
C MET A 126 2.15 13.81 1.41
N LEU A 127 3.42 13.56 1.08
CA LEU A 127 3.82 13.07 -0.23
C LEU A 127 3.24 11.67 -0.48
N ASN A 128 3.33 10.78 0.52
CA ASN A 128 2.76 9.44 0.43
C ASN A 128 1.25 9.50 0.18
N LEU A 129 0.53 10.34 0.92
CA LEU A 129 -0.91 10.54 0.76
C LEU A 129 -1.25 11.07 -0.63
N LEU A 130 -0.48 12.03 -1.17
CA LEU A 130 -0.66 12.55 -2.53
C LEU A 130 -0.57 11.43 -3.58
N ILE A 131 0.42 10.55 -3.46
CA ILE A 131 0.63 9.43 -4.37
C ILE A 131 -0.49 8.40 -4.23
N VAL A 132 -0.92 8.10 -3.00
CA VAL A 132 -2.07 7.21 -2.74
C VAL A 132 -3.35 7.79 -3.35
N PHE A 133 -3.63 9.08 -3.16
CA PHE A 133 -4.77 9.74 -3.80
C PHE A 133 -4.73 9.66 -5.32
N ASP A 134 -3.55 9.82 -5.91
CA ASP A 134 -3.37 9.71 -7.35
C ASP A 134 -3.54 8.26 -7.86
N ILE A 135 -3.09 7.25 -7.11
CA ILE A 135 -3.39 5.83 -7.39
C ILE A 135 -4.91 5.60 -7.37
N TYR A 136 -5.60 6.10 -6.35
CA TYR A 136 -7.04 5.87 -6.17
C TYR A 136 -7.86 6.59 -7.24
N ARG A 137 -7.44 7.81 -7.63
CA ARG A 137 -8.00 8.58 -8.74
C ARG A 137 -7.85 7.84 -10.07
N GLN A 138 -6.70 7.24 -10.33
CA GLN A 138 -6.47 6.43 -11.54
C GLN A 138 -7.27 5.12 -11.50
N ALA A 139 -7.41 4.54 -10.30
CA ALA A 139 -8.12 3.29 -10.09
C ALA A 139 -9.66 3.42 -10.15
N LYS A 140 -10.26 4.61 -10.13
CA LYS A 140 -11.71 4.90 -10.39
C LYS A 140 -12.75 3.90 -9.84
N LYS A 141 -12.42 3.20 -8.76
CA LYS A 141 -13.23 2.10 -8.19
C LYS A 141 -13.93 2.49 -6.90
N ILE A 142 -13.32 3.42 -6.18
CA ILE A 142 -13.71 3.78 -4.83
C ILE A 142 -14.50 5.08 -4.88
N PRO A 143 -15.70 5.13 -4.28
CA PRO A 143 -16.47 6.36 -4.20
C PRO A 143 -15.75 7.37 -3.30
N PRO A 144 -15.76 8.67 -3.64
CA PRO A 144 -14.97 9.68 -2.92
C PRO A 144 -15.23 9.76 -1.42
N PHE A 145 -16.47 9.52 -0.95
CA PHE A 145 -16.79 9.53 0.48
C PHE A 145 -15.92 8.53 1.27
N ALA A 146 -15.46 7.44 0.64
CA ALA A 146 -14.65 6.43 1.29
C ALA A 146 -13.26 6.95 1.69
N PHE A 147 -12.73 7.96 0.98
CA PHE A 147 -11.44 8.57 1.31
C PHE A 147 -11.47 9.29 2.66
N PHE A 148 -12.65 9.71 3.11
CA PHE A 148 -12.84 10.24 4.46
C PHE A 148 -12.37 9.21 5.50
N PHE A 149 -12.76 7.95 5.38
CA PHE A 149 -12.36 6.92 6.34
C PHE A 149 -10.85 6.66 6.31
N MET A 150 -10.22 6.73 5.14
CA MET A 150 -8.77 6.58 5.05
C MET A 150 -8.00 7.68 5.78
N CYS A 151 -8.54 8.90 5.82
CA CYS A 151 -7.91 10.03 6.53
C CYS A 151 -8.35 10.04 8.01
N ALA A 152 -9.64 9.86 8.28
CA ALA A 152 -10.22 9.90 9.63
C ALA A 152 -9.79 8.72 10.51
N LEU A 153 -9.60 7.53 9.95
CA LEU A 153 -9.14 6.33 10.66
C LEU A 153 -7.61 6.22 10.66
N SER A 154 -6.87 7.33 10.58
CA SER A 154 -5.41 7.29 10.43
C SER A 154 -4.62 7.67 11.69
N TYR A 155 -5.27 7.71 12.87
CA TYR A 155 -4.64 8.04 14.16
C TYR A 155 -3.30 7.33 14.38
N ARG A 156 -3.27 6.00 14.19
CA ARG A 156 -2.06 5.22 14.33
C ARG A 156 -1.02 5.51 13.26
N ILE A 157 -1.47 5.84 12.05
CA ILE A 157 -0.60 6.18 10.93
C ILE A 157 0.10 7.51 11.21
N HIS A 158 -0.61 8.54 11.70
CA HIS A 158 0.02 9.78 12.15
C HIS A 158 1.06 9.51 13.24
N SER A 159 0.74 8.62 14.19
CA SER A 159 1.70 8.24 15.23
C SER A 159 2.96 7.59 14.64
N ILE A 160 2.81 6.62 13.75
CA ILE A 160 3.92 5.91 13.09
C ILE A 160 4.84 6.87 12.33
N TYR A 161 4.27 7.80 11.56
CA TYR A 161 5.06 8.76 10.80
C TYR A 161 5.68 9.82 11.70
N VAL A 162 4.87 10.56 12.46
CA VAL A 162 5.27 11.87 13.01
C VAL A 162 5.63 11.80 14.49
N LEU A 163 5.15 10.80 15.24
CA LEU A 163 5.45 10.67 16.67
C LEU A 163 6.50 9.61 16.97
N ARG A 164 6.73 8.66 16.05
CA ARG A 164 7.68 7.55 16.20
C ARG A 164 8.84 7.58 15.20
N LEU A 165 8.66 8.23 14.04
CA LEU A 165 9.69 8.41 13.00
C LEU A 165 10.25 7.06 12.47
N PHE A 166 9.37 6.07 12.30
CA PHE A 166 9.75 4.74 11.86
C PHE A 166 10.26 4.71 10.42
N ASN A 167 11.12 3.75 10.07
CA ASN A 167 11.58 3.60 8.69
C ASN A 167 10.51 3.03 7.72
N ASP A 168 9.48 2.36 8.24
CA ASP A 168 8.37 1.78 7.45
C ASP A 168 7.70 2.80 6.51
N PRO A 169 7.28 4.00 6.97
CA PRO A 169 6.89 5.13 6.13
C PRO A 169 7.71 5.37 4.86
N VAL A 170 9.03 5.38 4.99
CA VAL A 170 9.94 5.69 3.89
C VAL A 170 9.90 4.57 2.86
N ALA A 171 9.97 3.31 3.30
CA ALA A 171 9.85 2.17 2.40
C ALA A 171 8.50 2.14 1.67
N MET A 172 7.41 2.43 2.38
CA MET A 172 6.07 2.47 1.79
C MET A 172 5.91 3.60 0.76
N LEU A 173 6.54 4.76 0.97
CA LEU A 173 6.55 5.84 -0.01
C LEU A 173 7.14 5.35 -1.35
N PHE A 174 8.33 4.73 -1.34
CA PHE A 174 8.95 4.17 -2.55
C PHE A 174 8.07 3.12 -3.23
N LEU A 175 7.41 2.26 -2.44
CA LEU A 175 6.46 1.29 -2.97
C LEU A 175 5.28 1.97 -3.68
N TYR A 176 4.64 2.96 -3.07
CA TYR A 176 3.49 3.61 -3.71
C TYR A 176 3.90 4.39 -4.96
N ILE A 177 5.07 5.04 -4.98
CA ILE A 177 5.59 5.65 -6.22
C ILE A 177 5.78 4.56 -7.29
N SER A 178 6.37 3.43 -6.92
CA SER A 178 6.55 2.29 -7.83
C SER A 178 5.23 1.79 -8.42
N VAL A 179 4.21 1.57 -7.58
CA VAL A 179 2.88 1.15 -8.02
C VAL A 179 2.29 2.19 -8.97
N ASN A 180 2.43 3.47 -8.66
CA ASN A 180 1.96 4.55 -9.52
C ASN A 180 2.68 4.56 -10.90
N MET A 181 3.99 4.30 -10.92
CA MET A 181 4.75 4.13 -12.17
C MET A 181 4.29 2.90 -12.97
N PHE A 182 3.97 1.79 -12.31
CA PHE A 182 3.43 0.60 -12.97
C PHE A 182 2.06 0.88 -13.60
N MET A 183 1.17 1.59 -12.91
CA MET A 183 -0.12 2.03 -13.46
C MET A 183 0.04 2.94 -14.69
N ARG A 184 1.14 3.68 -14.79
CA ARG A 184 1.48 4.50 -15.96
C ARG A 184 2.30 3.76 -17.02
N SER A 185 2.42 2.44 -16.91
CA SER A 185 3.23 1.61 -17.81
C SER A 185 4.73 1.96 -17.84
N HIS A 186 5.25 2.66 -16.83
CA HIS A 186 6.68 2.95 -16.65
C HIS A 186 7.37 1.86 -15.82
N TRP A 187 7.41 0.63 -16.37
CA TRP A 187 7.87 -0.57 -15.68
C TRP A 187 9.31 -0.51 -15.17
N SER A 188 10.24 0.05 -15.94
CA SER A 188 11.65 0.15 -15.53
C SER A 188 11.85 1.08 -14.32
N TRP A 189 11.18 2.23 -14.31
CA TRP A 189 11.21 3.16 -13.17
C TRP A 189 10.49 2.59 -11.96
N GLY A 190 9.36 1.91 -12.17
CA GLY A 190 8.67 1.18 -11.10
C GLY A 190 9.58 0.14 -10.45
N CYS A 191 10.23 -0.74 -11.24
CA CYS A 191 11.16 -1.75 -10.72
C CYS A 191 12.34 -1.15 -9.95
N LEU A 192 12.90 -0.04 -10.44
CA LEU A 192 13.97 0.68 -9.73
C LEU A 192 13.48 1.18 -8.36
N LEU A 193 12.35 1.88 -8.31
CA LEU A 193 11.79 2.43 -7.07
C LEU A 193 11.33 1.33 -6.10
N TYR A 194 10.74 0.25 -6.62
CA TYR A 194 10.41 -0.94 -5.83
C TYR A 194 11.66 -1.51 -5.16
N SER A 195 12.76 -1.65 -5.91
CA SER A 195 14.02 -2.12 -5.37
C SER A 195 14.58 -1.16 -4.32
N LEU A 196 14.56 0.15 -4.56
CA LEU A 196 14.97 1.13 -3.55
C LEU A 196 14.13 0.99 -2.26
N GLY A 197 12.82 0.79 -2.37
CA GLY A 197 11.99 0.47 -1.21
C GLY A 197 12.43 -0.80 -0.49
N VAL A 198 12.67 -1.90 -1.20
CA VAL A 198 13.15 -3.18 -0.63
C VAL A 198 14.51 -2.99 0.07
N SER A 199 15.36 -2.10 -0.45
CA SER A 199 16.66 -1.78 0.18
C SER A 199 16.53 -1.01 1.50
N ILE A 200 15.36 -0.48 1.82
CA ILE A 200 15.07 0.16 3.11
C ILE A 200 14.43 -0.86 4.05
N LYS A 201 13.43 -1.61 3.56
CA LYS A 201 12.74 -2.61 4.36
C LYS A 201 12.24 -3.77 3.51
N MET A 202 12.55 -4.98 3.99
CA MET A 202 12.28 -6.22 3.25
C MET A 202 10.80 -6.61 3.14
N ASN A 203 9.90 -5.98 3.90
CA ASN A 203 8.47 -6.31 3.86
C ASN A 203 7.86 -6.11 2.47
N LEU A 204 8.44 -5.23 1.65
CA LEU A 204 8.02 -5.02 0.27
C LEU A 204 8.16 -6.28 -0.59
N LEU A 205 8.95 -7.28 -0.18
CA LEU A 205 9.03 -8.59 -0.84
C LEU A 205 7.70 -9.33 -0.86
N LEU A 206 6.76 -9.02 0.05
CA LEU A 206 5.41 -9.59 0.03
C LEU A 206 4.61 -9.25 -1.24
N TYR A 207 5.00 -8.17 -1.95
CA TYR A 207 4.44 -7.80 -3.25
C TYR A 207 5.10 -8.52 -4.43
N SER A 208 6.29 -9.11 -4.23
CA SER A 208 7.11 -9.69 -5.30
C SER A 208 6.43 -10.82 -6.09
N PRO A 209 5.63 -11.74 -5.50
CA PRO A 209 4.99 -12.81 -6.27
C PRO A 209 4.01 -12.27 -7.32
N ALA A 210 3.17 -11.30 -6.94
CA ALA A 210 2.25 -10.66 -7.87
C ALA A 210 3.00 -9.83 -8.92
N LEU A 211 4.00 -9.05 -8.51
CA LEU A 211 4.80 -8.24 -9.43
C LEU A 211 5.51 -9.10 -10.48
N LEU A 212 6.08 -10.24 -10.10
CA LEU A 212 6.72 -11.17 -11.04
C LEU A 212 5.73 -11.68 -12.09
N VAL A 213 4.54 -12.09 -11.66
CA VAL A 213 3.47 -12.55 -12.57
C VAL A 213 3.06 -11.43 -13.53
N LEU A 214 2.96 -10.20 -13.03
CA LEU A 214 2.62 -9.01 -13.83
C LEU A 214 3.71 -8.62 -14.82
N LEU A 215 4.98 -8.75 -14.45
CA LEU A 215 6.11 -8.52 -15.36
C LEU A 215 6.11 -9.57 -16.49
N ILE A 216 5.94 -10.85 -16.17
CA ILE A 216 5.86 -11.91 -17.18
C ILE A 216 4.66 -11.66 -18.12
N ALA A 217 3.52 -11.27 -17.56
CA ALA A 217 2.30 -10.99 -18.33
C ALA A 217 2.44 -9.79 -19.28
N SER A 218 3.04 -8.70 -18.80
CA SER A 218 3.11 -7.42 -19.53
C SER A 218 4.35 -7.30 -20.43
N GLN A 219 5.51 -7.77 -19.96
CA GLN A 219 6.80 -7.59 -20.62
C GLN A 219 7.31 -8.86 -21.33
N GLY A 220 6.74 -10.03 -21.03
CA GLY A 220 7.26 -11.33 -21.49
C GLY A 220 8.58 -11.71 -20.80
N ILE A 221 9.08 -12.93 -21.04
CA ILE A 221 10.22 -13.49 -20.30
C ILE A 221 11.49 -12.63 -20.44
N LYS A 222 11.85 -12.23 -21.67
CA LYS A 222 13.05 -11.40 -21.92
C LYS A 222 12.94 -10.03 -21.24
N GLY A 223 11.76 -9.42 -21.31
CA GLY A 223 11.47 -8.16 -20.64
C GLY A 223 11.53 -8.31 -19.11
N THR A 224 10.99 -9.40 -18.56
CA THR A 224 11.09 -9.69 -17.13
C THR A 224 12.53 -9.82 -16.68
N ILE A 225 13.39 -10.54 -17.41
CA ILE A 225 14.82 -10.64 -17.06
C ILE A 225 15.46 -9.26 -16.97
N LYS A 226 15.23 -8.38 -17.95
CA LYS A 226 15.71 -6.99 -17.90
C LYS A 226 15.24 -6.25 -16.65
N HIS A 227 13.96 -6.37 -16.29
CA HIS A 227 13.40 -5.70 -15.12
C HIS A 227 13.90 -6.29 -13.80
N LEU A 228 14.11 -7.61 -13.73
CA LEU A 228 14.75 -8.26 -12.58
C LEU A 228 16.21 -7.80 -12.42
N THR A 229 16.93 -7.59 -13.51
CA THR A 229 18.28 -6.98 -13.46
C THR A 229 18.21 -5.55 -12.91
N ILE A 230 17.22 -4.74 -13.32
CA ILE A 230 16.99 -3.40 -12.77
C ILE A 230 16.67 -3.47 -11.27
N CYS A 231 15.96 -4.50 -10.80
CA CYS A 231 15.75 -4.69 -9.36
C CYS A 231 17.03 -5.11 -8.63
N ALA A 232 17.84 -6.00 -9.21
CA ALA A 232 19.03 -6.55 -8.56
C ALA A 232 20.19 -5.54 -8.46
N LEU A 233 20.41 -4.73 -9.49
CA LEU A 233 21.56 -3.81 -9.56
C LEU A 233 21.60 -2.80 -8.40
N PRO A 234 20.53 -2.06 -8.06
CA PRO A 234 20.53 -1.15 -6.91
C PRO A 234 20.85 -1.85 -5.58
N GLN A 235 20.37 -3.09 -5.37
CA GLN A 235 20.67 -3.84 -4.15
C GLN A 235 22.17 -4.08 -4.01
N VAL A 236 22.82 -4.53 -5.10
CA VAL A 236 24.26 -4.81 -5.09
C VAL A 236 25.07 -3.53 -4.96
N ILE A 237 24.70 -2.47 -5.69
CA ILE A 237 25.42 -1.19 -5.67
C ILE A 237 25.38 -0.57 -4.27
N LEU A 238 24.21 -0.49 -3.64
CA LEU A 238 24.07 0.08 -2.30
C LEU A 238 24.78 -0.79 -1.25
N ALA A 239 24.72 -2.11 -1.40
CA ALA A 239 25.35 -3.05 -0.48
C ALA A 239 26.87 -3.18 -0.64
N LEU A 240 27.45 -2.68 -1.74
CA LEU A 240 28.84 -2.92 -2.13
C LEU A 240 29.88 -2.68 -1.00
N PRO A 241 29.88 -1.56 -0.25
CA PRO A 241 30.89 -1.36 0.79
C PRO A 241 30.76 -2.37 1.95
N PHE A 242 29.53 -2.76 2.27
CA PHE A 242 29.26 -3.74 3.33
C PHE A 242 29.58 -5.17 2.86
N LEU A 243 29.25 -5.49 1.61
CA LEU A 243 29.62 -6.75 0.97
C LEU A 243 31.13 -6.91 0.83
N ALA A 244 31.86 -5.83 0.52
CA ALA A 244 33.32 -5.88 0.43
C ALA A 244 33.99 -6.15 1.79
N THR A 245 33.36 -5.71 2.88
CA THR A 245 33.90 -5.87 4.25
C THR A 245 33.53 -7.23 4.83
N ASN A 246 32.24 -7.60 4.82
CA ASN A 246 31.75 -8.87 5.33
C ASN A 246 30.47 -9.30 4.58
N PRO A 247 30.59 -10.06 3.47
CA PRO A 247 29.44 -10.46 2.67
C PRO A 247 28.42 -11.30 3.45
N TRP A 248 28.92 -12.21 4.28
CA TRP A 248 28.07 -13.09 5.09
C TRP A 248 27.32 -12.30 6.17
N GLY A 249 28.04 -11.41 6.87
CA GLY A 249 27.47 -10.52 7.87
C GLY A 249 26.34 -9.67 7.30
N TYR A 250 26.55 -9.07 6.13
CA TYR A 250 25.52 -8.29 5.45
C TYR A 250 24.27 -9.12 5.14
N ILE A 251 24.41 -10.26 4.44
CA ILE A 251 23.26 -11.07 3.99
C ILE A 251 22.42 -11.57 5.18
N VAL A 252 23.07 -12.05 6.24
CA VAL A 252 22.37 -12.58 7.42
C VAL A 252 21.65 -11.48 8.19
N ARG A 253 22.27 -10.29 8.33
CA ARG A 253 21.68 -9.19 9.11
C ARG A 253 20.65 -8.38 8.33
N SER A 254 20.91 -8.02 7.09
CA SER A 254 20.08 -7.08 6.33
C SER A 254 18.64 -7.56 6.09
N PHE A 255 18.43 -8.88 6.07
CA PHE A 255 17.12 -9.51 5.88
C PHE A 255 16.65 -10.35 7.07
N ASP A 256 17.50 -10.56 8.09
CA ASP A 256 17.32 -11.39 9.29
C ASP A 256 16.01 -12.23 9.35
N LEU A 257 15.92 -13.24 8.47
CA LEU A 257 14.73 -14.09 8.33
C LEU A 257 14.52 -15.00 9.56
N GLY A 258 15.54 -15.13 10.40
CA GLY A 258 15.52 -15.87 11.65
C GLY A 258 15.00 -15.06 12.83
N ARG A 259 14.79 -13.75 12.68
CA ARG A 259 14.39 -12.87 13.79
C ARG A 259 13.08 -13.32 14.41
N GLN A 260 13.10 -13.46 15.73
CA GLN A 260 11.91 -13.72 16.53
C GLN A 260 11.53 -12.44 17.28
N PHE A 261 10.31 -11.99 17.03
CA PHE A 261 9.73 -10.85 17.72
C PHE A 261 9.06 -11.29 19.02
N PHE A 262 9.09 -10.43 20.05
CA PHE A 262 8.48 -10.73 21.35
C PHE A 262 6.96 -10.86 21.24
N TYR A 263 6.42 -11.84 21.96
CA TYR A 263 4.99 -12.16 21.95
C TYR A 263 4.11 -11.02 22.49
N VAL A 264 4.64 -10.13 23.33
CA VAL A 264 3.88 -8.99 23.89
C VAL A 264 3.50 -7.94 22.83
N TRP A 265 4.28 -7.83 21.76
CA TRP A 265 4.11 -6.81 20.73
C TRP A 265 3.30 -7.28 19.52
N THR A 266 2.95 -8.57 19.46
CA THR A 266 2.23 -9.13 18.31
C THR A 266 0.74 -8.84 18.38
N VAL A 267 0.22 -8.16 17.36
CA VAL A 267 -1.22 -8.01 17.12
C VAL A 267 -1.78 -9.30 16.48
N ASN A 268 -0.97 -9.95 15.62
CA ASN A 268 -1.36 -11.19 14.98
C ASN A 268 -1.15 -12.40 15.91
N TRP A 269 -2.07 -13.36 15.86
CA TRP A 269 -1.97 -14.64 16.59
C TRP A 269 -1.87 -14.53 18.13
N ARG A 270 -2.21 -13.38 18.73
CA ARG A 270 -2.30 -13.18 20.19
C ARG A 270 -3.37 -14.07 20.87
N LEU A 271 -4.23 -14.71 20.08
CA LEU A 271 -5.18 -15.71 20.55
C LEU A 271 -4.53 -17.05 20.92
N LEU A 272 -3.31 -17.32 20.44
CA LEU A 272 -2.59 -18.56 20.71
C LEU A 272 -1.71 -18.42 21.96
N PRO A 273 -1.45 -19.51 22.70
CA PRO A 273 -0.43 -19.49 23.76
C PRO A 273 0.96 -19.15 23.21
N GLU A 274 1.79 -18.49 24.04
CA GLU A 274 3.14 -18.07 23.64
C GLU A 274 4.02 -19.24 23.19
N GLU A 275 3.88 -20.41 23.81
CA GLU A 275 4.61 -21.63 23.46
C GLU A 275 4.32 -22.08 22.01
N VAL A 276 3.06 -21.97 21.58
CA VAL A 276 2.65 -22.29 20.21
C VAL A 276 3.16 -21.21 19.25
N PHE A 277 3.08 -19.94 19.65
CA PHE A 277 3.53 -18.81 18.86
C PHE A 277 5.05 -18.83 18.58
N LEU A 278 5.85 -19.30 19.53
CA LEU A 278 7.31 -19.42 19.41
C LEU A 278 7.76 -20.73 18.73
N ASN A 279 6.83 -21.66 18.49
CA ASN A 279 7.14 -22.95 17.89
C ASN A 279 7.61 -22.81 16.43
N LYS A 280 8.76 -23.41 16.11
CA LYS A 280 9.35 -23.41 14.76
C LYS A 280 8.45 -24.12 13.73
N TYR A 281 7.75 -25.18 14.13
CA TYR A 281 6.80 -25.89 13.26
C TYR A 281 5.59 -25.00 12.92
N PHE A 282 5.14 -24.17 13.85
CA PHE A 282 4.07 -23.21 13.60
C PHE A 282 4.51 -22.15 12.59
N GLN A 283 5.72 -21.58 12.75
CA GLN A 283 6.30 -20.67 11.77
C GLN A 283 6.42 -21.29 10.36
N ALA A 284 6.94 -22.52 10.27
CA ALA A 284 7.05 -23.23 8.99
C ALA A 284 5.68 -23.53 8.37
N GLY A 285 4.69 -23.91 9.19
CA GLY A 285 3.31 -24.12 8.77
C GLY A 285 2.66 -22.86 8.21
N LEU A 286 2.84 -21.71 8.86
CA LEU A 286 2.37 -20.42 8.36
C LEU A 286 2.99 -20.05 7.01
N LEU A 287 4.30 -20.26 6.85
CA LEU A 287 4.99 -20.03 5.58
C LEU A 287 4.46 -20.96 4.47
N LEU A 288 4.25 -22.24 4.77
CA LEU A 288 3.68 -23.19 3.83
C LEU A 288 2.27 -22.75 3.40
N MET A 289 1.41 -22.37 4.35
CA MET A 289 0.05 -21.90 4.06
C MET A 289 0.05 -20.60 3.24
N HIS A 290 0.95 -19.67 3.54
CA HIS A 290 1.15 -18.46 2.75
C HIS A 290 1.44 -18.78 1.28
N VAL A 291 2.42 -19.66 1.02
CA VAL A 291 2.80 -20.07 -0.33
C VAL A 291 1.65 -20.81 -1.02
N LEU A 292 0.96 -21.72 -0.32
CA LEU A 292 -0.18 -22.44 -0.88
C LEU A 292 -1.31 -21.49 -1.30
N VAL A 293 -1.68 -20.51 -0.46
CA VAL A 293 -2.72 -19.54 -0.80
C VAL A 293 -2.30 -18.65 -1.98
N LEU A 294 -1.04 -18.21 -2.04
CA LEU A 294 -0.52 -17.48 -3.20
C LEU A 294 -0.62 -18.31 -4.49
N ILE A 295 -0.26 -19.59 -4.44
CA ILE A 295 -0.39 -20.52 -5.57
C ILE A 295 -1.87 -20.64 -5.98
N LEU A 296 -2.79 -20.83 -5.03
CA LEU A 296 -4.23 -20.90 -5.33
C LEU A 296 -4.74 -19.61 -6.00
N PHE A 297 -4.39 -18.44 -5.46
CA PHE A 297 -4.74 -17.16 -6.07
C PHE A 297 -4.13 -17.01 -7.47
N PHE A 298 -2.88 -17.43 -7.66
CA PHE A 298 -2.25 -17.42 -8.97
C PHE A 298 -3.02 -18.27 -9.99
N TRP A 299 -3.28 -19.55 -9.69
CA TRP A 299 -3.91 -20.48 -10.63
C TRP A 299 -5.37 -20.14 -10.92
N PHE A 300 -6.15 -19.81 -9.89
CA PHE A 300 -7.59 -19.65 -10.03
C PHE A 300 -8.04 -18.22 -10.27
N LYS A 301 -7.26 -17.21 -9.87
CA LYS A 301 -7.66 -15.79 -9.98
C LYS A 301 -6.77 -14.99 -10.91
N TRP A 302 -5.45 -15.11 -10.81
CA TRP A 302 -4.55 -14.22 -11.56
C TRP A 302 -4.30 -14.71 -12.98
N ARG A 303 -4.07 -16.02 -13.15
CA ARG A 303 -3.79 -16.64 -14.45
C ARG A 303 -4.94 -16.51 -15.44
N PRO A 304 -6.24 -16.72 -15.09
CA PRO A 304 -7.34 -16.55 -16.02
C PRO A 304 -7.50 -15.10 -16.54
N CYS A 305 -7.06 -14.11 -15.75
CA CYS A 305 -7.02 -12.70 -16.16
C CYS A 305 -5.90 -12.37 -17.17
N ILE A 306 -4.99 -13.31 -17.42
CA ILE A 306 -3.82 -13.13 -18.29
C ILE A 306 -3.89 -14.20 -19.39
N PRO A 307 -4.71 -13.99 -20.45
CA PRO A 307 -4.93 -14.99 -21.50
C PRO A 307 -3.65 -15.41 -22.24
N SER A 308 -2.60 -14.59 -22.13
CA SER A 308 -1.34 -14.72 -22.84
C SER A 308 -0.18 -15.27 -22.00
N LEU A 309 -0.42 -15.86 -20.82
CA LEU A 309 0.65 -16.51 -20.05
C LEU A 309 1.09 -17.85 -20.69
N LYS A 310 1.36 -17.83 -22.00
CA LYS A 310 2.22 -18.82 -22.63
C LYS A 310 3.64 -18.38 -22.27
N PHE A 311 4.45 -19.28 -21.71
CA PHE A 311 5.88 -19.07 -21.47
C PHE A 311 6.64 -18.99 -22.81
N GLN A 312 6.23 -18.09 -23.69
CA GLN A 312 6.84 -17.88 -24.98
C GLN A 312 8.06 -16.99 -24.77
N TRP A 313 9.20 -17.42 -25.31
CA TRP A 313 10.47 -16.70 -25.32
C TRP A 313 10.44 -15.49 -26.28
N SER A 314 9.40 -14.66 -26.17
CA SER A 314 9.16 -13.48 -27.00
C SER A 314 9.51 -12.20 -26.23
N SER A 315 10.04 -11.22 -26.96
CA SER A 315 10.22 -9.84 -26.46
C SER A 315 8.96 -9.00 -26.58
N LYS A 316 7.92 -9.50 -27.28
CA LYS A 316 6.63 -8.83 -27.42
C LYS A 316 5.68 -9.39 -26.37
N GLY A 317 5.72 -8.82 -25.17
CA GLY A 317 4.64 -9.01 -24.20
C GLY A 317 3.31 -8.54 -24.79
N CYS A 318 2.20 -9.17 -24.41
CA CYS A 318 0.89 -8.66 -24.80
C CYS A 318 0.67 -7.33 -24.08
N LYS A 319 0.51 -6.23 -24.81
CA LYS A 319 -0.06 -4.99 -24.27
C LYS A 319 -1.53 -5.31 -23.97
N PRO A 320 -1.93 -5.61 -22.71
CA PRO A 320 -3.31 -5.95 -22.44
C PRO A 320 -4.07 -4.63 -22.56
N ASN A 321 -4.89 -4.51 -23.60
CA ASN A 321 -5.65 -3.30 -23.90
C ASN A 321 -6.89 -3.13 -22.99
N LEU A 322 -6.86 -3.66 -21.76
CA LEU A 322 -8.00 -3.68 -20.84
C LEU A 322 -7.52 -3.39 -19.42
N SER A 323 -8.01 -2.30 -18.80
CA SER A 323 -8.22 -2.19 -17.34
C SER A 323 -7.09 -2.72 -16.45
N ALA A 324 -5.86 -2.70 -16.98
CA ALA A 324 -4.74 -3.47 -16.45
C ALA A 324 -4.32 -2.91 -15.10
N ASP A 325 -4.51 -1.61 -14.92
CA ASP A 325 -4.20 -0.86 -13.71
C ASP A 325 -5.00 -1.35 -12.51
N HIS A 326 -6.30 -1.67 -12.68
CA HIS A 326 -7.11 -2.19 -11.56
C HIS A 326 -6.70 -3.62 -11.21
N ILE A 327 -6.42 -4.42 -12.24
CA ILE A 327 -6.02 -5.82 -12.09
C ILE A 327 -4.63 -5.91 -11.45
N LEU A 328 -3.70 -5.05 -11.86
CA LEU A 328 -2.36 -4.90 -11.31
C LEU A 328 -2.45 -4.54 -9.82
N LEU A 329 -3.18 -3.48 -9.51
CA LEU A 329 -3.35 -2.99 -8.15
C LEU A 329 -3.98 -4.04 -7.22
N THR A 330 -5.03 -4.74 -7.68
CA THR A 330 -5.68 -5.79 -6.88
C THR A 330 -4.74 -6.96 -6.64
N LYS A 331 -3.92 -7.38 -7.62
CA LYS A 331 -2.99 -8.50 -7.47
C LYS A 331 -1.85 -8.16 -6.51
N ASP A 332 -1.21 -7.02 -6.70
CA ASP A 332 -0.10 -6.56 -5.86
C ASP A 332 -0.56 -6.39 -4.41
N PHE A 333 -1.69 -5.70 -4.20
CA PHE A 333 -2.23 -5.50 -2.86
C PHE A 333 -2.72 -6.81 -2.22
N ALA A 334 -3.31 -7.72 -2.99
CA ALA A 334 -3.72 -9.03 -2.48
C ALA A 334 -2.52 -9.89 -2.08
N SER A 335 -1.42 -9.87 -2.84
CA SER A 335 -0.19 -10.60 -2.49
C SER A 335 0.36 -10.17 -1.14
N ASN A 336 0.48 -8.85 -0.93
CA ASN A 336 0.89 -8.30 0.36
C ASN A 336 -0.09 -8.68 1.48
N PHE A 337 -1.39 -8.54 1.23
CA PHE A 337 -2.42 -8.85 2.21
C PHE A 337 -2.41 -10.32 2.65
N ILE A 338 -2.22 -11.26 1.71
CA ILE A 338 -2.01 -12.68 2.03
C ILE A 338 -0.77 -12.84 2.92
N GLY A 339 0.32 -12.12 2.63
CA GLY A 339 1.50 -12.03 3.51
C GLY A 339 1.17 -11.56 4.93
N MET A 340 0.41 -10.48 5.06
CA MET A 340 -0.02 -9.94 6.36
C MET A 340 -0.85 -10.97 7.15
N CYS A 341 -1.76 -11.69 6.50
CA CYS A 341 -2.62 -12.68 7.15
C CYS A 341 -1.81 -13.83 7.79
N PHE A 342 -0.80 -14.33 7.07
CA PHE A 342 0.02 -15.47 7.50
C PHE A 342 1.30 -15.06 8.24
N SER A 343 1.55 -13.76 8.42
CA SER A 343 2.72 -13.29 9.19
C SER A 343 2.60 -13.70 10.65
N ARG A 344 3.61 -14.37 11.19
CA ARG A 344 3.60 -14.86 12.58
C ARG A 344 3.51 -13.71 13.58
N SER A 345 4.41 -12.73 13.50
CA SER A 345 4.36 -11.54 14.36
C SER A 345 4.01 -10.32 13.55
N LEU A 346 3.06 -9.52 14.04
CA LEU A 346 2.81 -8.19 13.51
C LEU A 346 2.87 -7.15 14.61
N HIS A 347 3.90 -6.30 14.59
CA HIS A 347 4.00 -5.16 15.48
C HIS A 347 3.16 -4.00 14.95
N TYR A 348 2.78 -3.11 15.86
CA TYR A 348 1.94 -1.95 15.57
C TYR A 348 2.44 -1.05 14.45
N GLN A 349 3.76 -0.95 14.24
CA GLN A 349 4.35 -0.18 13.14
C GLN A 349 4.02 -0.76 11.76
N PHE A 350 3.80 -2.09 11.68
CA PHE A 350 3.53 -2.79 10.42
C PHE A 350 2.11 -2.52 9.89
N TYR A 351 1.27 -1.80 10.63
CA TYR A 351 -0.04 -1.40 10.13
C TYR A 351 0.07 -0.59 8.84
N VAL A 352 1.09 0.26 8.72
CA VAL A 352 1.34 1.07 7.52
C VAL A 352 1.60 0.22 6.27
N TRP A 353 2.02 -1.05 6.42
CA TRP A 353 2.34 -1.94 5.29
C TRP A 353 1.14 -2.25 4.41
N TYR A 354 -0.07 -2.09 4.95
CA TYR A 354 -1.28 -2.39 4.19
C TYR A 354 -2.43 -1.42 4.43
N PHE A 355 -2.36 -0.51 5.43
CA PHE A 355 -3.42 0.44 5.76
C PHE A 355 -4.05 1.12 4.54
N HIS A 356 -3.24 1.77 3.69
CA HIS A 356 -3.77 2.45 2.52
C HIS A 356 -4.39 1.41 1.58
N SER A 357 -3.65 0.35 1.21
CA SER A 357 -4.13 -0.71 0.30
C SER A 357 -5.41 -1.43 0.77
N LEU A 358 -5.65 -1.51 2.08
CA LEU A 358 -6.81 -2.16 2.68
C LEU A 358 -8.11 -1.51 2.20
N HIS A 359 -8.13 -0.18 2.12
CA HIS A 359 -9.26 0.57 1.61
C HIS A 359 -9.57 0.19 0.15
N TYR A 360 -8.57 -0.09 -0.67
CA TYR A 360 -8.81 -0.57 -2.03
C TYR A 360 -9.29 -2.02 -2.07
N LEU A 361 -8.67 -2.91 -1.28
CA LEU A 361 -9.03 -4.33 -1.24
C LEU A 361 -10.46 -4.55 -0.78
N VAL A 362 -10.92 -3.83 0.24
CA VAL A 362 -12.28 -3.94 0.75
C VAL A 362 -13.32 -3.54 -0.31
N TRP A 363 -13.05 -2.51 -1.11
CA TRP A 363 -13.91 -2.14 -2.25
C TRP A 363 -13.78 -3.06 -3.46
N CYS A 364 -12.78 -3.94 -3.47
CA CYS A 364 -12.70 -5.03 -4.44
C CYS A 364 -13.58 -6.23 -4.07
N THR A 365 -14.15 -6.30 -2.87
CA THR A 365 -15.03 -7.40 -2.42
C THR A 365 -16.49 -7.19 -2.86
N PRO A 366 -17.32 -8.25 -2.98
CA PRO A 366 -18.72 -8.13 -3.39
C PRO A 366 -19.64 -7.61 -2.27
N TYR A 367 -19.10 -7.23 -1.11
CA TYR A 367 -19.86 -6.86 0.08
C TYR A 367 -20.56 -5.50 -0.03
N PRO A 368 -21.69 -5.29 0.68
CA PRO A 368 -22.32 -3.99 0.76
C PRO A 368 -21.44 -2.96 1.49
N ASN A 369 -21.64 -1.67 1.21
CA ASN A 369 -20.82 -0.58 1.78
C ASN A 369 -20.78 -0.58 3.31
N VAL A 370 -21.89 -0.95 3.97
CA VAL A 370 -21.96 -1.04 5.43
C VAL A 370 -20.94 -2.06 5.96
N LEU A 371 -20.90 -3.27 5.38
CA LEU A 371 -19.95 -4.31 5.78
C LEU A 371 -18.51 -3.91 5.47
N ARG A 372 -18.27 -3.23 4.34
CA ARG A 372 -16.95 -2.70 3.98
C ARG A 372 -16.40 -1.74 5.03
N ILE A 373 -17.22 -0.76 5.43
CA ILE A 373 -16.84 0.23 6.45
C ILE A 373 -16.70 -0.43 7.82
N LEU A 374 -17.58 -1.37 8.16
CA LEU A 374 -17.47 -2.14 9.40
C LEU A 374 -16.16 -2.91 9.48
N LEU A 375 -15.73 -3.59 8.40
CA LEU A 375 -14.46 -4.30 8.34
C LEU A 375 -13.27 -3.35 8.58
N LEU A 376 -13.28 -2.16 7.97
CA LEU A 376 -12.25 -1.15 8.23
C LEU A 376 -12.25 -0.67 9.69
N GLY A 377 -13.42 -0.40 10.24
CA GLY A 377 -13.56 0.05 11.63
C GLY A 377 -13.10 -1.01 12.64
N VAL A 378 -13.42 -2.29 12.41
CA VAL A 378 -12.97 -3.39 13.26
C VAL A 378 -11.46 -3.57 13.16
N ILE A 379 -10.87 -3.50 11.96
CA ILE A 379 -9.42 -3.57 11.79
C ILE A 379 -8.75 -2.40 12.52
N GLU A 380 -9.26 -1.17 12.37
CA GLU A 380 -8.74 0.00 13.08
C GLU A 380 -8.80 -0.16 14.60
N PHE A 381 -9.92 -0.69 15.12
CA PHE A 381 -10.05 -1.02 16.54
C PHE A 381 -9.01 -2.04 17.01
N CYS A 382 -8.78 -3.09 16.22
CA CYS A 382 -7.80 -4.13 16.55
C CYS A 382 -6.38 -3.59 16.61
N TRP A 383 -6.00 -2.75 15.64
CA TRP A 383 -4.68 -2.10 15.65
C TRP A 383 -4.54 -1.07 16.76
N ASN A 384 -5.63 -0.44 17.21
CA ASN A 384 -5.59 0.54 18.28
C ASN A 384 -5.66 -0.03 19.71
N THR A 385 -5.97 -1.31 19.86
CA THR A 385 -5.98 -1.99 21.16
C THR A 385 -4.56 -2.34 21.60
N TYR A 386 -4.06 -1.68 22.65
CA TYR A 386 -2.72 -1.93 23.21
C TYR A 386 -2.78 -2.18 24.73
N PRO A 387 -2.18 -3.27 25.25
CA PRO A 387 -1.66 -4.44 24.51
C PRO A 387 -2.79 -5.21 23.83
N SER A 388 -2.45 -5.99 22.81
CA SER A 388 -3.43 -6.78 22.07
C SER A 388 -4.03 -7.88 22.94
N THR A 389 -5.32 -8.11 22.79
CA THR A 389 -6.12 -9.12 23.48
C THR A 389 -6.51 -10.27 22.56
N VAL A 390 -6.93 -11.40 23.13
CA VAL A 390 -7.51 -12.54 22.38
C VAL A 390 -8.67 -12.08 21.49
N LEU A 391 -9.54 -11.19 22.02
CA LEU A 391 -10.65 -10.63 21.24
C LEU A 391 -10.17 -9.82 20.04
N SER A 392 -9.26 -8.87 20.25
CA SER A 392 -8.72 -8.05 19.15
C SER A 392 -8.04 -8.88 18.07
N SER A 393 -7.29 -9.91 18.45
CA SER A 393 -6.60 -10.77 17.48
C SER A 393 -7.56 -11.69 16.73
N SER A 394 -8.55 -12.26 17.42
CA SER A 394 -9.61 -13.06 16.78
C SER A 394 -10.46 -12.22 15.81
N LEU A 395 -10.81 -10.99 16.17
CA LEU A 395 -11.53 -10.06 15.29
C LEU A 395 -10.70 -9.64 14.08
N LEU A 396 -9.39 -9.42 14.25
CA LEU A 396 -8.48 -9.13 13.15
C LEU A 396 -8.42 -10.30 12.16
N HIS A 397 -8.25 -11.53 12.66
CA HIS A 397 -8.26 -12.75 11.85
C HIS A 397 -9.58 -12.98 11.14
N ALA A 398 -10.70 -12.79 11.82
CA ALA A 398 -12.02 -12.87 11.20
C ALA A 398 -12.14 -11.84 10.07
N SER A 399 -11.78 -10.58 10.32
CA SER A 399 -11.83 -9.51 9.31
C SER A 399 -10.93 -9.82 8.11
N HIS A 400 -9.72 -10.31 8.36
CA HIS A 400 -8.80 -10.74 7.31
C HIS A 400 -9.36 -11.91 6.48
N LEU A 401 -9.96 -12.90 7.13
CA LEU A 401 -10.62 -14.02 6.46
C LEU A 401 -11.80 -13.55 5.60
N PHE A 402 -12.65 -12.66 6.10
CA PHE A 402 -13.75 -12.08 5.32
C PHE A 402 -13.22 -11.35 4.07
N ILE A 403 -12.15 -10.56 4.20
CA ILE A 403 -11.58 -9.88 3.03
C ILE A 403 -10.98 -10.88 2.04
N LEU A 404 -10.23 -11.90 2.49
CA LEU A 404 -9.70 -12.95 1.62
C LEU A 404 -10.80 -13.72 0.89
N LEU A 405 -11.88 -14.10 1.59
CA LEU A 405 -13.04 -14.74 1.00
C LEU A 405 -13.74 -13.80 0.01
N GLY A 406 -13.91 -12.53 0.34
CA GLY A 406 -14.48 -11.54 -0.56
C GLY A 406 -13.67 -11.40 -1.86
N LEU A 407 -12.35 -11.32 -1.76
CA LEU A 407 -11.44 -11.29 -2.92
C LEU A 407 -11.48 -12.59 -3.72
N TRP A 408 -11.66 -13.74 -3.04
CA TRP A 408 -11.83 -15.03 -3.69
C TRP A 408 -13.20 -15.20 -4.36
N LEU A 409 -14.27 -14.62 -3.82
CA LEU A 409 -15.61 -14.77 -4.38
C LEU A 409 -15.85 -13.88 -5.61
N VAL A 410 -15.09 -12.79 -5.77
CA VAL A 410 -15.15 -12.01 -7.00
C VAL A 410 -14.67 -12.89 -8.16
N LEU A 411 -15.63 -13.34 -8.96
CA LEU A 411 -15.39 -14.00 -10.23
C LEU A 411 -14.84 -12.95 -11.19
N VAL A 412 -13.70 -13.28 -11.80
CA VAL A 412 -13.21 -12.59 -12.98
C VAL A 412 -14.26 -12.82 -14.04
N LYS A 413 -15.19 -11.88 -14.23
CA LYS A 413 -16.02 -11.84 -15.43
C LYS A 413 -15.05 -11.63 -16.58
N THR A 414 -14.72 -12.71 -17.28
CA THR A 414 -14.17 -12.64 -18.63
C THR A 414 -15.11 -11.76 -19.44
N GLY A 415 -14.56 -10.74 -20.11
CA GLY A 415 -15.34 -9.73 -20.80
C GLY A 415 -16.33 -10.36 -21.77
N SER A 416 -17.62 -10.20 -21.49
CA SER A 416 -18.63 -10.18 -22.54
C SER A 416 -18.60 -8.78 -23.16
N PRO A 417 -18.47 -8.63 -24.50
CA PRO A 417 -18.63 -7.34 -25.14
C PRO A 417 -20.11 -6.92 -25.00
N SER A 418 -20.42 -6.07 -24.02
CA SER A 418 -21.72 -5.40 -23.97
C SER A 418 -21.72 -4.25 -24.98
N ALA A 419 -22.09 -4.56 -26.22
CA ALA A 419 -22.58 -3.58 -27.18
C ALA A 419 -23.70 -4.20 -28.03
N LYS A 420 -24.83 -4.51 -27.38
CA LYS A 420 -26.14 -4.51 -28.03
C LYS A 420 -27.06 -3.60 -27.24
N SER A 421 -27.16 -2.35 -27.66
CA SER A 421 -28.41 -1.59 -27.60
C SER A 421 -28.38 -0.45 -28.60
N GLN A 422 -29.40 -0.47 -29.48
CA GLN A 422 -30.04 0.67 -30.13
C GLN A 422 -29.29 1.42 -31.24
N LYS A 423 -29.58 1.00 -32.48
CA LYS A 423 -29.96 1.95 -33.53
C LYS A 423 -30.96 1.31 -34.50
N ASP A 424 -32.18 1.10 -34.01
CA ASP A 424 -33.38 1.02 -34.85
C ASP A 424 -34.20 2.30 -34.61
N SER A 425 -34.03 3.28 -35.49
CA SER A 425 -35.02 4.33 -35.78
C SER A 425 -34.54 5.26 -36.93
N SER A 426 -34.62 4.76 -38.15
CA SER A 426 -34.78 5.59 -39.36
C SER A 426 -35.38 4.71 -40.45
N ILE A 427 -36.70 4.52 -40.46
CA ILE A 427 -37.63 5.22 -41.34
C ILE A 427 -37.28 5.02 -42.83
N GLY A 428 -38.07 4.13 -43.42
CA GLY A 428 -38.38 3.92 -44.84
C GLY A 428 -37.68 4.78 -45.89
N LYS A 429 -36.92 4.12 -46.75
CA LYS A 429 -36.83 4.51 -48.15
C LYS A 429 -37.56 3.49 -49.03
N VAL A 430 -38.64 4.01 -49.59
CA VAL A 430 -39.53 3.49 -50.61
C VAL A 430 -38.75 3.06 -51.86
N LYS A 431 -39.09 1.89 -52.40
CA LYS A 431 -38.84 1.50 -53.79
C LYS A 431 -39.67 2.37 -54.73
N MET A 432 -39.05 2.99 -55.72
CA MET A 432 -39.66 3.31 -57.01
C MET A 432 -38.58 3.47 -58.07
N GLY A 433 -38.83 2.90 -59.26
CA GLY A 433 -38.07 3.12 -60.49
C GLY A 433 -37.14 1.98 -60.83
#